data_AF-D8PTG1-F1
#
_entry.id   AF-D8PTG1-F1
#
_cell.length_a   1.000
_cell.length_b   1.000
_cell.length_c   1.000
_cell.angle_alpha   90.00
_cell.angle_beta   90.00
_cell.angle_gamma   90.00
#
_symmetry.space_group_name_H-M   'P 1'
#
loop_
_entity.id
_entity.type
_entity.pdbx_description
1 polymer ?
#
loop_
_entity_poly.entity_id
_entity_poly.type
_entity_poly.pdbx_seq_one_letter_code
_entity_poly.pdbx_strand_id
1 'polypeptide(L)'
;MYGDAASFGPQSHARDLRHVDRIANELKITDTAQRNFLYDVAEWSPTQAIPYVAATQRMMTNMLVCMQESQRKLEHDMELVKRTIAIEWEPQPGLRDALVKVYQHFLVAPRNTYEDISERAIDFVEANLARFQIDYIYNYHPTIKEKVQDFITSSATEIRSSFRKVLFKSIEAGQEIPLEEFTQYILKDYEAYGTRDVTNQRKATFALMRKVAHPLLRPKNNEGGTDRTRYNFYENLEIVLDELVEAHGDNRTDRAWQVWELDIIKDDEAKFVGQAKVQRPRRKGRNTRDPTGLIVNEPARPPDA
;
A
#
# COMPACT_ATOMS: atom_id res chain seq x y z
N MET A 1 -47.04 78.78 9.43
CA MET A 1 -48.13 77.84 9.77
C MET A 1 -47.48 76.62 10.38
N TYR A 2 -47.49 76.53 11.71
CA TYR A 2 -47.05 75.34 12.45
C TYR A 2 -48.17 74.31 12.36
N GLY A 3 -47.89 73.17 11.74
CA GLY A 3 -48.83 72.06 11.65
C GLY A 3 -48.98 71.40 13.01
N ASP A 4 -50.23 71.17 13.41
CA ASP A 4 -50.63 70.48 14.63
C ASP A 4 -49.83 69.19 14.84
N ALA A 5 -49.19 69.08 16.00
CA ALA A 5 -48.65 67.84 16.51
C ALA A 5 -49.82 66.91 16.81
N ALA A 6 -50.18 66.07 15.84
CA ALA A 6 -51.15 65.00 16.03
C ALA A 6 -50.70 64.15 17.23
N SER A 7 -51.46 64.19 18.32
CA SER A 7 -51.22 63.32 19.47
C SER A 7 -51.42 61.89 19.03
N PHE A 8 -50.32 61.14 18.90
CA PHE A 8 -50.36 59.69 18.71
C PHE A 8 -51.05 59.09 19.95
N GLY A 9 -52.31 58.72 19.80
CA GLY A 9 -53.07 58.10 20.87
C GLY A 9 -52.47 56.74 21.26
N PRO A 10 -52.70 56.27 22.50
CA PRO A 10 -52.13 55.04 23.07
C PRO A 10 -52.44 53.73 22.31
N GLN A 11 -53.25 53.78 21.23
CA GLN A 11 -53.51 52.63 20.36
C GLN A 11 -52.40 52.34 19.34
N SER A 12 -51.46 53.25 19.06
CA SER A 12 -50.36 52.94 18.13
C SER A 12 -49.30 52.03 18.76
N HIS A 13 -48.92 52.28 20.02
CA HIS A 13 -47.91 51.49 20.73
C HIS A 13 -48.29 49.99 20.91
N ALA A 14 -49.57 49.69 21.14
CA ALA A 14 -50.01 48.30 21.29
C ALA A 14 -49.98 47.50 19.97
N ARG A 15 -50.05 48.17 18.81
CA ARG A 15 -49.89 47.53 17.50
C ARG A 15 -48.41 47.23 17.20
N ASP A 16 -47.50 48.05 17.71
CA ASP A 16 -46.06 47.89 17.50
C ASP A 16 -45.48 46.69 18.28
N LEU A 17 -45.89 46.45 19.53
CA LEU A 17 -45.41 45.31 20.32
C LEU A 17 -45.83 43.94 19.75
N ARG A 18 -47.08 43.82 19.26
CA ARG A 18 -47.55 42.59 18.59
C ARG A 18 -46.78 42.32 17.30
N HIS A 19 -46.31 43.36 16.63
CA HIS A 19 -45.49 43.24 15.43
C HIS A 19 -44.07 42.75 15.77
N VAL A 20 -43.47 43.28 16.84
CA VAL A 20 -42.17 42.82 17.36
C VAL A 20 -42.22 41.35 17.77
N ASP A 21 -43.25 40.94 18.51
CA ASP A 21 -43.48 39.53 18.87
C ASP A 21 -43.57 38.62 17.64
N ARG A 22 -44.29 39.07 16.62
CA ARG A 22 -44.42 38.33 15.36
C ARG A 22 -43.05 38.17 14.68
N ILE A 23 -42.26 39.25 14.58
CA ILE A 23 -40.91 39.21 13.99
C ILE A 23 -39.99 38.27 14.80
N ALA A 24 -40.00 38.37 16.13
CA ALA A 24 -39.19 37.52 16.99
C ALA A 24 -39.55 36.03 16.83
N ASN A 25 -40.85 35.72 16.68
CA ASN A 25 -41.32 34.37 16.42
C ASN A 25 -40.97 33.89 15.01
N GLU A 26 -41.11 34.73 13.98
CA GLU A 26 -40.74 34.42 12.59
C GLU A 26 -39.23 34.13 12.46
N LEU A 27 -38.40 34.93 13.12
CA LEU A 27 -36.94 34.75 13.17
C LEU A 27 -36.51 33.65 14.17
N LYS A 28 -37.45 32.99 14.84
CA LYS A 28 -37.23 31.95 15.85
C LYS A 28 -36.24 32.37 16.95
N ILE A 29 -36.27 33.64 17.33
CA ILE A 29 -35.46 34.16 18.44
C ILE A 29 -36.08 33.60 19.71
N THR A 30 -35.44 32.60 20.33
CA THR A 30 -35.91 31.96 21.57
C THR A 30 -35.25 32.55 22.81
N ASP A 31 -34.10 33.22 22.64
CA ASP A 31 -33.36 33.85 23.72
C ASP A 31 -34.10 35.09 24.25
N THR A 32 -34.33 35.12 25.56
CA THR A 32 -35.10 36.18 26.22
C THR A 32 -34.39 37.53 26.16
N ALA A 33 -33.06 37.55 26.22
CA ALA A 33 -32.30 38.81 26.15
C ALA A 33 -32.38 39.43 24.75
N GLN A 34 -32.28 38.63 23.69
CA GLN A 34 -32.47 39.09 22.31
C GLN A 34 -33.89 39.59 22.04
N ARG A 35 -34.91 38.93 22.61
CA ARG A 35 -36.30 39.41 22.53
C ARG A 35 -36.48 40.75 23.24
N ASN A 36 -36.00 40.88 24.47
CA ASN A 36 -36.08 42.14 25.23
C ASN A 36 -35.36 43.27 24.48
N PHE A 37 -34.23 42.98 23.85
CA PHE A 37 -33.53 43.95 23.01
C PHE A 37 -34.37 44.42 21.82
N LEU A 38 -35.11 43.54 21.14
CA LEU A 38 -36.02 43.94 20.06
C LEU A 38 -37.15 44.85 20.54
N TYR A 39 -37.65 44.59 21.76
CA TYR A 39 -38.64 45.45 22.41
C TYR A 39 -38.07 46.82 22.73
N ASP A 40 -36.87 46.88 23.31
CA ASP A 40 -36.18 48.13 23.62
C ASP A 40 -35.95 48.97 22.34
N VAL A 41 -35.53 48.34 21.24
CA VAL A 41 -35.33 49.01 19.94
C VAL A 41 -36.65 49.51 19.33
N ALA A 42 -37.77 48.83 19.57
CA ALA A 42 -39.07 49.26 19.08
C ALA A 42 -39.58 50.53 19.79
N GLU A 43 -39.08 50.81 20.99
CA GLU A 43 -39.37 52.04 21.73
C GLU A 43 -38.47 53.22 21.31
N TRP A 44 -37.42 52.99 20.52
CA TRP A 44 -36.50 54.04 20.10
C TRP A 44 -37.12 55.01 19.09
N SER A 45 -36.71 56.28 19.15
CA SER A 45 -37.09 57.25 18.12
C SER A 45 -36.46 56.88 16.77
N PRO A 46 -37.03 57.32 15.63
CA PRO A 46 -36.44 57.09 14.31
C PRO A 46 -34.99 57.60 14.20
N THR A 47 -34.67 58.71 14.88
CA THR A 47 -33.31 59.27 14.95
C THR A 47 -32.30 58.39 15.68
N GLN A 48 -32.75 57.47 16.53
CA GLN A 48 -31.91 56.49 17.25
C GLN A 48 -31.90 55.13 16.55
N ALA A 49 -33.07 54.65 16.11
CA ALA A 49 -33.23 53.35 15.47
C ALA A 49 -32.52 53.24 14.11
N ILE A 50 -32.64 54.27 13.25
CA ILE A 50 -32.08 54.22 11.89
C ILE A 50 -30.54 54.10 11.92
N PRO A 51 -29.78 54.94 12.66
CA PRO A 51 -28.33 54.80 12.72
C PRO A 51 -27.88 53.47 13.33
N TYR A 52 -28.60 52.95 14.32
CA TYR A 52 -28.26 51.67 14.94
C TYR A 52 -28.49 50.49 14.01
N VAL A 53 -29.63 50.43 13.32
CA VAL A 53 -29.90 49.39 12.32
C VAL A 53 -28.88 49.46 11.20
N ALA A 54 -28.53 50.65 10.71
CA ALA A 54 -27.49 50.83 9.70
C ALA A 54 -26.11 50.36 10.20
N ALA A 55 -25.74 50.68 11.44
CA ALA A 55 -24.47 50.24 12.04
C ALA A 55 -24.44 48.71 12.22
N THR A 56 -25.54 48.12 12.67
CA THR A 56 -25.67 46.67 12.86
C THR A 56 -25.63 45.94 11.52
N GLN A 57 -26.35 46.42 10.50
CA GLN A 57 -26.32 45.88 9.15
C GLN A 57 -24.91 45.95 8.55
N ARG A 58 -24.19 47.06 8.77
CA ARG A 58 -22.80 47.20 8.34
C ARG A 58 -21.88 46.22 9.07
N MET A 59 -22.05 46.05 10.38
CA MET A 59 -21.30 45.08 11.18
C MET A 59 -21.55 43.64 10.72
N MET A 60 -22.80 43.25 10.49
CA MET A 60 -23.15 41.93 9.96
C MET A 60 -22.57 41.70 8.57
N THR A 61 -22.66 42.69 7.68
CA THR A 61 -22.06 42.63 6.34
C THR A 61 -20.54 42.40 6.43
N ASN A 62 -19.85 43.16 7.28
CA ASN A 62 -18.40 42.98 7.47
C ASN A 62 -18.08 41.59 8.04
N MET A 63 -18.86 41.09 8.99
CA MET A 63 -18.69 39.76 9.57
C MET A 63 -18.87 38.66 8.51
N LEU A 64 -19.90 38.78 7.66
CA LEU A 64 -20.14 37.85 6.55
C LEU A 64 -18.97 37.85 5.55
N VAL A 65 -18.42 39.01 5.22
CA VAL A 65 -17.23 39.12 4.37
C VAL A 65 -16.04 38.39 4.99
N CYS A 66 -15.76 38.61 6.28
CA CYS A 66 -14.67 37.92 6.98
C CYS A 66 -14.89 36.40 7.07
N MET A 67 -16.13 35.94 7.28
CA MET A 67 -16.46 34.51 7.28
C MET A 67 -16.26 33.90 5.89
N GLN A 68 -16.66 34.60 4.82
CA GLN A 68 -16.44 34.15 3.44
C GLN A 68 -14.96 34.07 3.09
N GLU A 69 -14.15 35.05 3.52
CA GLU A 69 -12.70 35.01 3.34
C GLU A 69 -12.06 33.83 4.10
N SER A 70 -12.50 33.59 5.34
CA SER A 70 -12.03 32.46 6.15
C SER A 70 -12.41 31.12 5.52
N GLN A 71 -13.63 31.00 4.99
CA GLN A 71 -14.09 29.81 4.27
C GLN A 71 -13.25 29.57 3.02
N ARG A 72 -13.02 30.59 2.18
CA ARG A 72 -12.17 30.46 0.99
C ARG A 72 -10.75 30.05 1.33
N LYS A 73 -10.20 30.58 2.43
CA LYS A 73 -8.87 30.17 2.91
C LYS A 73 -8.86 28.70 3.32
N LEU A 74 -9.87 28.25 4.07
CA LEU A 74 -9.99 26.84 4.47
C LEU A 74 -10.14 25.90 3.26
N GLU A 75 -10.95 26.28 2.28
CA GLU A 75 -11.10 25.54 1.02
C GLU A 75 -9.77 25.46 0.26
N HIS A 76 -9.02 26.56 0.19
CA HIS A 76 -7.69 26.58 -0.40
C HIS A 76 -6.69 25.69 0.34
N ASP A 77 -6.64 25.77 1.67
CA ASP A 77 -5.75 24.96 2.51
C ASP A 77 -6.11 23.47 2.38
N MET A 78 -7.40 23.12 2.34
CA MET A 78 -7.85 21.74 2.09
C MET A 78 -7.44 21.25 0.70
N GLU A 79 -7.58 22.08 -0.33
CA GLU A 79 -7.16 21.73 -1.69
C GLU A 79 -5.64 21.54 -1.78
N LEU A 80 -4.87 22.38 -1.07
CA LEU A 80 -3.42 22.24 -0.98
C LEU A 80 -3.04 20.95 -0.26
N VAL A 81 -3.68 20.63 0.87
CA VAL A 81 -3.51 19.34 1.57
C VAL A 81 -3.87 18.18 0.66
N LYS A 82 -4.99 18.24 -0.08
CA LYS A 82 -5.36 17.20 -1.06
C LYS A 82 -4.31 17.05 -2.15
N ARG A 83 -3.77 18.14 -2.70
CA ARG A 83 -2.71 18.10 -3.71
C ARG A 83 -1.40 17.58 -3.15
N THR A 84 -1.06 17.92 -1.93
CA THR A 84 0.14 17.40 -1.24
C THR A 84 -0.03 15.91 -0.91
N ILE A 85 -1.22 15.46 -0.55
CA ILE A 85 -1.58 14.03 -0.40
C ILE A 85 -1.59 13.33 -1.76
N ALA A 86 -1.97 14.04 -2.83
CA ALA A 86 -1.92 13.55 -4.21
C ALA A 86 -0.51 13.60 -4.83
N ILE A 87 0.52 14.03 -4.10
CA ILE A 87 1.89 13.68 -4.46
C ILE A 87 1.96 12.18 -4.34
N GLU A 88 1.97 11.52 -5.50
CA GLU A 88 1.97 10.07 -5.65
C GLU A 88 3.09 9.47 -4.81
N TRP A 89 2.74 9.05 -3.59
CA TRP A 89 3.72 8.46 -2.70
C TRP A 89 4.14 7.14 -3.33
N GLU A 90 5.45 6.99 -3.51
CA GLU A 90 6.06 5.81 -4.06
C GLU A 90 7.10 5.30 -3.06
N PRO A 91 7.18 3.98 -2.83
CA PRO A 91 8.19 3.43 -1.94
C PRO A 91 9.58 3.83 -2.45
N GLN A 92 10.42 4.37 -1.57
CA GLN A 92 11.79 4.73 -1.92
C GLN A 92 12.58 3.50 -2.40
N PRO A 93 13.62 3.65 -3.24
CA PRO A 93 14.36 2.51 -3.79
C PRO A 93 14.86 1.50 -2.76
N GLY A 94 15.34 1.97 -1.60
CA GLY A 94 15.78 1.10 -0.51
C GLY A 94 14.62 0.29 0.10
N LEU A 95 13.46 0.91 0.28
CA LEU A 95 12.25 0.24 0.74
C LEU A 95 11.77 -0.79 -0.30
N ARG A 96 11.76 -0.44 -1.60
CA ARG A 96 11.43 -1.39 -2.68
C ARG A 96 12.31 -2.63 -2.63
N ASP A 97 13.63 -2.45 -2.52
CA ASP A 97 14.58 -3.56 -2.41
C ASP A 97 14.30 -4.41 -1.15
N ALA A 98 13.96 -3.79 -0.02
CA ALA A 98 13.60 -4.50 1.21
C ALA A 98 12.28 -5.28 1.07
N LEU A 99 11.26 -4.72 0.43
CA LEU A 99 9.96 -5.37 0.19
C LEU A 99 10.11 -6.58 -0.76
N VAL A 100 10.91 -6.44 -1.84
CA VAL A 100 11.28 -7.56 -2.73
C VAL A 100 11.95 -8.67 -1.92
N LYS A 101 12.84 -8.31 -1.01
CA LYS A 101 13.57 -9.25 -0.14
C LYS A 101 12.65 -9.99 0.84
N VAL A 102 11.63 -9.33 1.37
CA VAL A 102 10.59 -9.99 2.16
C VAL A 102 9.88 -11.04 1.30
N TYR A 103 9.36 -10.67 0.13
CA TYR A 103 8.67 -11.61 -0.74
C TYR A 103 9.56 -12.82 -1.11
N GLN A 104 10.83 -12.58 -1.44
CA GLN A 104 11.81 -13.63 -1.73
C GLN A 104 12.00 -14.59 -0.56
N HIS A 105 12.06 -14.10 0.67
CA HIS A 105 12.14 -14.94 1.86
C HIS A 105 10.93 -15.87 1.99
N PHE A 106 9.70 -15.34 1.83
CA PHE A 106 8.50 -16.17 1.88
C PHE A 106 8.43 -17.19 0.73
N LEU A 107 8.94 -16.83 -0.46
CA LEU A 107 8.99 -17.72 -1.63
C LEU A 107 9.94 -18.92 -1.46
N VAL A 108 11.03 -18.77 -0.71
CA VAL A 108 12.03 -19.85 -0.54
C VAL A 108 11.90 -20.62 0.78
N ALA A 109 11.02 -20.17 1.67
CA ALA A 109 10.71 -20.88 2.90
C ALA A 109 9.92 -22.18 2.61
N PRO A 110 10.15 -23.26 3.39
CA PRO A 110 9.30 -24.46 3.36
C PRO A 110 7.84 -24.12 3.72
N ARG A 111 6.88 -24.53 2.89
CA ARG A 111 5.45 -24.24 3.07
C ARG A 111 4.56 -25.40 2.63
N ASN A 112 3.31 -25.35 3.08
CA ASN A 112 2.24 -26.23 2.62
C ASN A 112 1.48 -25.64 1.42
N THR A 113 1.59 -24.32 1.19
CA THR A 113 1.02 -23.65 0.01
C THR A 113 1.89 -22.43 -0.36
N TYR A 114 1.93 -22.10 -1.65
CA TYR A 114 2.52 -20.88 -2.19
C TYR A 114 1.48 -19.94 -2.82
N GLU A 115 0.18 -20.17 -2.63
CA GLU A 115 -0.86 -19.24 -3.10
C GLU A 115 -0.83 -17.90 -2.35
N ASP A 116 -0.59 -17.95 -1.05
CA ASP A 116 -0.73 -16.83 -0.11
C ASP A 116 0.57 -16.03 0.16
N ILE A 117 1.62 -16.18 -0.66
CA ILE A 117 2.93 -15.54 -0.40
C ILE A 117 2.80 -14.02 -0.28
N SER A 118 2.02 -13.38 -1.16
CA SER A 118 1.86 -11.92 -1.17
C SER A 118 1.22 -11.43 0.12
N GLU A 119 0.14 -12.10 0.57
CA GLU A 119 -0.57 -11.78 1.80
C GLU A 119 0.37 -11.91 3.01
N ARG A 120 1.10 -13.02 3.11
CA ARG A 120 2.07 -13.20 4.20
C ARG A 120 3.21 -12.19 4.19
N ALA A 121 3.67 -11.80 3.01
CA ALA A 121 4.68 -10.75 2.88
C ALA A 121 4.14 -9.39 3.34
N ILE A 122 2.88 -9.08 3.03
CA ILE A 122 2.17 -7.88 3.52
C ILE A 122 2.02 -7.94 5.04
N ASP A 123 1.49 -9.03 5.58
CA ASP A 123 1.30 -9.23 7.03
C ASP A 123 2.62 -9.09 7.78
N PHE A 124 3.71 -9.63 7.23
CA PHE A 124 5.04 -9.48 7.82
C PHE A 124 5.49 -8.02 7.86
N VAL A 125 5.26 -7.25 6.79
CA VAL A 125 5.59 -5.82 6.75
C VAL A 125 4.74 -5.04 7.75
N GLU A 126 3.43 -5.31 7.81
CA GLU A 126 2.50 -4.71 8.78
C GLU A 126 2.90 -5.00 10.23
N ALA A 127 3.35 -6.23 10.51
CA ALA A 127 3.83 -6.60 11.84
C ALA A 127 5.21 -5.99 12.19
N ASN A 128 5.96 -5.47 11.21
CA ASN A 128 7.34 -5.03 11.38
C ASN A 128 7.62 -3.62 10.84
N LEU A 129 6.61 -2.72 10.81
CA LEU A 129 6.72 -1.39 10.20
C LEU A 129 7.94 -0.57 10.66
N ALA A 130 8.31 -0.67 11.95
CA ALA A 130 9.48 0.00 12.51
C ALA A 130 10.80 -0.42 11.82
N ARG A 131 10.93 -1.68 11.39
CA ARG A 131 12.12 -2.17 10.67
C ARG A 131 12.24 -1.54 9.28
N PHE A 132 11.12 -1.17 8.67
CA PHE A 132 11.05 -0.52 7.37
C PHE A 132 11.04 1.01 7.47
N GLN A 133 11.06 1.58 8.69
CA GLN A 133 11.02 3.02 8.94
C GLN A 133 9.80 3.71 8.32
N ILE A 134 8.67 3.02 8.27
CA ILE A 134 7.39 3.53 7.72
C ILE A 134 6.25 3.50 8.74
N ASP A 135 6.52 3.18 10.00
CA ASP A 135 5.53 3.03 11.07
C ASP A 135 4.61 4.24 11.23
N TYR A 136 5.15 5.45 11.22
CA TYR A 136 4.35 6.66 11.30
C TYR A 136 3.47 6.80 10.05
N ILE A 137 4.06 6.86 8.87
CA ILE A 137 3.33 7.16 7.63
C ILE A 137 2.33 6.08 7.23
N TYR A 138 2.63 4.80 7.49
CA TYR A 138 1.80 3.67 7.10
C TYR A 138 0.48 3.62 7.89
N ASN A 139 0.52 3.94 9.19
CA ASN A 139 -0.65 3.89 10.05
C ASN A 139 -1.61 5.07 9.84
N TYR A 140 -1.10 6.23 9.44
CA TYR A 140 -1.92 7.45 9.27
C TYR A 140 -2.42 7.69 7.83
N HIS A 141 -1.83 7.03 6.82
CA HIS A 141 -2.18 7.25 5.41
C HIS A 141 -2.60 5.95 4.70
N PRO A 142 -3.91 5.72 4.48
CA PRO A 142 -4.42 4.54 3.78
C PRO A 142 -3.81 4.33 2.38
N THR A 143 -3.53 5.41 1.65
CA THR A 143 -2.90 5.36 0.33
C THR A 143 -1.49 4.75 0.36
N ILE A 144 -0.73 4.97 1.44
CA ILE A 144 0.61 4.40 1.59
C ILE A 144 0.51 2.88 1.80
N LYS A 145 -0.47 2.45 2.60
CA LYS A 145 -0.79 1.03 2.79
C LYS A 145 -1.11 0.36 1.45
N GLU A 146 -2.02 0.95 0.67
CA GLU A 146 -2.38 0.47 -0.68
C GLU A 146 -1.15 0.41 -1.60
N LYS A 147 -0.34 1.47 -1.68
CA LYS A 147 0.87 1.51 -2.52
C LYS A 147 1.90 0.45 -2.14
N VAL A 148 2.08 0.15 -0.86
CA VAL A 148 2.98 -0.95 -0.41
C VAL A 148 2.43 -2.31 -0.82
N GLN A 149 1.13 -2.54 -0.62
CA GLN A 149 0.47 -3.79 -1.01
C GLN A 149 0.51 -4.01 -2.53
N ASP A 150 0.23 -2.96 -3.31
CA ASP A 150 0.32 -2.95 -4.77
C ASP A 150 1.74 -3.24 -5.24
N PHE A 151 2.75 -2.63 -4.61
CA PHE A 151 4.14 -2.86 -4.96
C PHE A 151 4.56 -4.33 -4.75
N ILE A 152 4.18 -4.92 -3.62
CA ILE A 152 4.47 -6.33 -3.32
C ILE A 152 3.77 -7.25 -4.35
N THR A 153 2.47 -6.99 -4.59
CA THR A 153 1.65 -7.82 -5.48
C THR A 153 2.10 -7.73 -6.94
N SER A 154 2.41 -6.53 -7.42
CA SER A 154 2.93 -6.34 -8.79
C SER A 154 4.33 -6.94 -8.97
N SER A 155 5.20 -6.83 -7.97
CA SER A 155 6.55 -7.43 -8.00
C SER A 155 6.55 -8.96 -7.93
N ALA A 156 5.50 -9.56 -7.36
CA ALA A 156 5.36 -11.01 -7.19
C ALA A 156 5.58 -11.79 -8.50
N THR A 157 4.97 -11.33 -9.60
CA THR A 157 5.06 -11.98 -10.91
C THR A 157 6.49 -12.02 -11.43
N GLU A 158 7.21 -10.90 -11.34
CA GLU A 158 8.61 -10.82 -11.77
C GLU A 158 9.51 -11.71 -10.91
N ILE A 159 9.35 -11.66 -9.59
CA ILE A 159 10.15 -12.44 -8.65
C ILE A 159 9.92 -13.95 -8.87
N ARG A 160 8.65 -14.39 -8.95
CA ARG A 160 8.28 -15.78 -9.23
C ARG A 160 8.83 -16.25 -10.57
N SER A 161 8.77 -15.40 -11.60
CA SER A 161 9.30 -15.72 -12.93
C SER A 161 10.83 -15.85 -12.91
N SER A 162 11.52 -14.95 -12.21
CA SER A 162 12.98 -14.99 -12.03
C SER A 162 13.42 -16.25 -11.28
N PHE A 163 12.78 -16.54 -10.15
CA PHE A 163 13.04 -17.75 -9.38
C PHE A 163 12.82 -19.02 -10.20
N ARG A 164 11.68 -19.11 -10.92
CA ARG A 164 11.39 -20.24 -11.82
C ARG A 164 12.49 -20.44 -12.87
N LYS A 165 13.01 -19.37 -13.47
CA LYS A 165 14.12 -19.48 -14.45
C LYS A 165 15.36 -20.09 -13.83
N VAL A 166 15.70 -19.68 -12.60
CA VAL A 166 16.84 -20.22 -11.85
C VAL A 166 16.61 -21.70 -11.50
N LEU A 167 15.41 -22.05 -11.04
CA LEU A 167 15.01 -23.42 -10.73
C LEU A 167 15.14 -24.33 -11.96
N PHE A 168 14.53 -23.95 -13.08
CA PHE A 168 14.55 -24.74 -14.33
C PHE A 168 15.96 -24.90 -14.88
N LYS A 169 16.79 -23.85 -14.82
CA LYS A 169 18.18 -23.95 -15.23
C LYS A 169 18.95 -24.98 -14.39
N SER A 170 18.63 -25.11 -13.10
CA SER A 170 19.34 -26.00 -12.18
C SER A 170 19.12 -27.50 -12.45
N ILE A 171 18.14 -27.83 -13.27
CA ILE A 171 17.76 -29.20 -13.68
C ILE A 171 17.82 -29.39 -15.20
N GLU A 172 18.34 -28.40 -15.92
CA GLU A 172 18.50 -28.47 -17.38
C GLU A 172 19.66 -29.42 -17.73
N ALA A 173 19.45 -30.28 -18.73
CA ALA A 173 20.42 -31.32 -19.09
C ALA A 173 21.80 -30.72 -19.45
N GLY A 174 22.86 -31.22 -18.82
CA GLY A 174 24.23 -30.72 -18.97
C GLY A 174 24.54 -29.43 -18.17
N GLN A 175 23.58 -28.91 -17.40
CA GLN A 175 23.74 -27.79 -16.48
C GLN A 175 23.19 -28.12 -15.08
N GLU A 176 23.04 -29.40 -14.76
CA GLU A 176 22.50 -29.86 -13.48
C GLU A 176 23.38 -29.37 -12.34
N ILE A 177 22.75 -28.78 -11.33
CA ILE A 177 23.43 -28.29 -10.12
C ILE A 177 23.08 -29.24 -8.97
N PRO A 178 24.07 -29.77 -8.23
CA PRO A 178 23.81 -30.58 -7.04
C PRO A 178 22.86 -29.87 -6.07
N LEU A 179 21.96 -30.61 -5.42
CA LEU A 179 20.91 -30.04 -4.56
C LEU A 179 21.47 -29.15 -3.45
N GLU A 180 22.58 -29.57 -2.82
CA GLU A 180 23.29 -28.79 -1.80
C GLU A 180 23.73 -27.42 -2.34
N GLU A 181 24.44 -27.40 -3.46
CA GLU A 181 24.95 -26.17 -4.08
C GLU A 181 23.82 -25.25 -4.52
N PHE A 182 22.76 -25.82 -5.09
CA PHE A 182 21.58 -25.07 -5.48
C PHE A 182 20.88 -24.46 -4.28
N THR A 183 20.70 -25.23 -3.20
CA THR A 183 20.09 -24.75 -1.97
C THR A 183 20.89 -23.59 -1.39
N GLN A 184 22.21 -23.75 -1.23
CA GLN A 184 23.09 -22.68 -0.74
C GLN A 184 23.01 -21.44 -1.63
N TYR A 185 22.97 -21.62 -2.96
CA TYR A 185 22.84 -20.52 -3.91
C TYR A 185 21.52 -19.75 -3.73
N ILE A 186 20.39 -20.46 -3.67
CA ILE A 186 19.07 -19.86 -3.47
C ILE A 186 19.02 -19.12 -2.13
N LEU A 187 19.45 -19.76 -1.04
CA LEU A 187 19.42 -19.12 0.29
C LEU A 187 20.30 -17.87 0.34
N LYS A 188 21.46 -17.88 -0.34
CA LYS A 188 22.30 -16.69 -0.41
C LYS A 188 21.65 -15.54 -1.18
N ASP A 189 20.98 -15.83 -2.28
CA ASP A 189 20.45 -14.81 -3.19
C ASP A 189 19.04 -14.34 -2.82
N TYR A 190 18.23 -15.18 -2.16
CA TYR A 190 16.81 -14.94 -1.87
C TYR A 190 16.50 -14.79 -0.38
N GLU A 191 17.27 -15.37 0.54
CA GLU A 191 17.04 -15.20 1.97
C GLU A 191 17.54 -13.82 2.43
N ALA A 192 16.63 -12.96 2.88
CA ALA A 192 16.99 -11.69 3.49
C ALA A 192 17.15 -11.77 5.01
N TYR A 193 16.37 -12.64 5.66
CA TYR A 193 16.25 -12.73 7.10
C TYR A 193 16.44 -14.17 7.56
N GLY A 194 17.17 -14.39 8.65
CA GLY A 194 17.33 -15.70 9.27
C GLY A 194 18.66 -16.38 9.00
N THR A 195 18.77 -17.62 9.47
CA THR A 195 19.97 -18.42 9.27
C THR A 195 20.02 -18.93 7.84
N ARG A 196 21.20 -18.87 7.23
CA ARG A 196 21.45 -19.43 5.90
C ARG A 196 21.76 -20.93 5.97
N ASP A 197 21.22 -21.57 6.99
CA ASP A 197 21.50 -22.96 7.28
C ASP A 197 20.72 -23.82 6.29
N VAL A 198 21.43 -24.77 5.71
CA VAL A 198 20.87 -25.73 4.78
C VAL A 198 20.24 -26.86 5.60
N THR A 199 18.97 -26.69 5.97
CA THR A 199 18.20 -27.73 6.65
C THR A 199 17.61 -28.74 5.66
N ASN A 200 17.30 -29.95 6.14
CA ASN A 200 16.63 -30.96 5.31
C ASN A 200 15.28 -30.46 4.78
N GLN A 201 14.50 -29.73 5.59
CA GLN A 201 13.24 -29.14 5.15
C GLN A 201 13.43 -28.25 3.91
N ARG A 202 14.45 -27.37 3.93
CA ARG A 202 14.77 -26.48 2.80
C ARG A 202 15.21 -27.27 1.56
N LYS A 203 16.10 -28.26 1.74
CA LYS A 203 16.52 -29.14 0.64
C LYS A 203 15.34 -29.88 0.02
N ALA A 204 14.48 -30.49 0.85
CA ALA A 204 13.32 -31.24 0.40
C ALA A 204 12.32 -30.35 -0.34
N THR A 205 12.09 -29.11 0.11
CA THR A 205 11.29 -28.13 -0.63
C THR A 205 11.87 -27.87 -2.02
N PHE A 206 13.18 -27.64 -2.15
CA PHE A 206 13.79 -27.41 -3.47
C PHE A 206 13.81 -28.67 -4.34
N ALA A 207 14.03 -29.85 -3.75
CA ALA A 207 13.92 -31.14 -4.43
C ALA A 207 12.50 -31.37 -4.98
N LEU A 208 11.47 -31.05 -4.20
CA LEU A 208 10.07 -31.09 -4.64
C LEU A 208 9.83 -30.16 -5.84
N MET A 209 10.27 -28.90 -5.72
CA MET A 209 10.14 -27.94 -6.81
C MET A 209 10.84 -28.41 -8.09
N ARG A 210 12.03 -29.02 -7.97
CA ARG A 210 12.76 -29.62 -9.09
C ARG A 210 12.02 -30.82 -9.70
N LYS A 211 11.46 -31.70 -8.86
CA LYS A 211 10.65 -32.85 -9.27
C LYS A 211 9.44 -32.41 -10.10
N VAL A 212 8.74 -31.35 -9.67
CA VAL A 212 7.59 -30.76 -10.37
C VAL A 212 8.03 -30.04 -11.65
N ALA A 213 9.16 -29.32 -11.62
CA ALA A 213 9.65 -28.58 -12.79
C ALA A 213 10.19 -29.48 -13.90
N HIS A 214 10.79 -30.63 -13.56
CA HIS A 214 11.43 -31.54 -14.51
C HIS A 214 10.54 -31.99 -15.69
N PRO A 215 9.31 -32.52 -15.50
CA PRO A 215 8.45 -32.90 -16.63
C PRO A 215 8.04 -31.71 -17.53
N LEU A 216 8.18 -30.47 -17.05
CA LEU A 216 7.87 -29.24 -17.79
C LEU A 216 9.05 -28.75 -18.64
N LEU A 217 10.23 -29.37 -18.56
CA LEU A 217 11.42 -29.05 -19.36
C LEU A 217 11.32 -29.49 -20.84
N ARG A 218 10.14 -29.93 -21.32
CA ARG A 218 9.96 -30.52 -22.65
C ARG A 218 10.83 -29.81 -23.72
N PRO A 219 11.52 -30.58 -24.58
CA PRO A 219 12.34 -29.99 -25.63
C PRO A 219 11.51 -28.97 -26.39
N LYS A 220 12.11 -27.82 -26.73
CA LYS A 220 11.52 -26.89 -27.69
C LYS A 220 11.33 -27.68 -28.98
N ASN A 221 10.14 -28.22 -29.22
CA ASN A 221 9.79 -28.69 -30.54
C ASN A 221 9.94 -27.48 -31.48
N ASN A 222 10.68 -27.66 -32.58
CA ASN A 222 11.16 -26.60 -33.48
C ASN A 222 10.04 -25.76 -34.13
N GLU A 223 8.77 -26.03 -33.85
CA GLU A 223 7.61 -25.39 -34.43
C GLU A 223 7.04 -24.30 -33.52
N GLY A 224 7.82 -23.25 -33.24
CA GLY A 224 7.30 -21.94 -32.78
C GLY A 224 6.38 -21.92 -31.55
N GLY A 225 6.26 -23.02 -30.81
CA GLY A 225 5.34 -23.18 -29.70
C GLY A 225 5.76 -22.28 -28.58
N THR A 226 4.91 -21.30 -28.25
CA THR A 226 5.09 -20.52 -27.02
C THR A 226 5.19 -21.49 -25.86
N ASP A 227 6.20 -21.27 -25.01
CA ASP A 227 6.64 -22.08 -23.86
C ASP A 227 5.57 -22.15 -22.74
N ARG A 228 4.32 -22.43 -23.12
CA ARG A 228 3.13 -22.26 -22.29
C ARG A 228 3.11 -23.27 -21.15
N THR A 229 3.66 -24.45 -21.38
CA THR A 229 3.70 -25.55 -20.42
C THR A 229 4.51 -25.20 -19.17
N ARG A 230 5.49 -24.28 -19.27
CA ARG A 230 6.24 -23.84 -18.09
C ARG A 230 5.42 -22.90 -17.20
N TYR A 231 4.38 -22.23 -17.71
CA TYR A 231 3.61 -21.24 -16.92
C TYR A 231 2.79 -21.89 -15.80
N ASN A 232 2.42 -23.16 -15.93
CA ASN A 232 1.62 -23.87 -14.94
C ASN A 232 2.47 -24.51 -13.83
N PHE A 233 3.72 -24.07 -13.64
CA PHE A 233 4.61 -24.63 -12.62
C PHE A 233 4.01 -24.52 -11.20
N TYR A 234 3.54 -23.32 -10.82
CA TYR A 234 3.00 -23.11 -9.47
C TYR A 234 1.69 -23.86 -9.26
N GLU A 235 0.81 -23.93 -10.27
CA GLU A 235 -0.42 -24.74 -10.21
C GLU A 235 -0.11 -26.22 -9.96
N ASN A 236 0.85 -26.81 -10.68
CA ASN A 236 1.27 -28.19 -10.44
C ASN A 236 1.97 -28.36 -9.08
N LEU A 237 2.64 -27.32 -8.57
CA LEU A 237 3.27 -27.36 -7.26
C LEU A 237 2.21 -27.39 -6.15
N GLU A 238 1.17 -26.57 -6.23
CA GLU A 238 0.06 -26.58 -5.26
C GLU A 238 -0.64 -27.95 -5.23
N ILE A 239 -0.95 -28.54 -6.39
CA ILE A 239 -1.57 -29.88 -6.45
C ILE A 239 -0.74 -30.92 -5.68
N VAL A 240 0.58 -30.95 -5.90
CA VAL A 240 1.45 -31.91 -5.21
C VAL A 240 1.61 -31.57 -3.72
N LEU A 241 1.57 -30.28 -3.35
CA LEU A 241 1.62 -29.89 -1.94
C LEU A 241 0.34 -30.30 -1.20
N ASP A 242 -0.82 -30.13 -1.81
CA ASP A 242 -2.11 -30.58 -1.26
C ASP A 242 -2.12 -32.09 -1.03
N GLU A 243 -1.65 -32.88 -2.01
CA GLU A 243 -1.49 -34.34 -1.87
C GLU A 243 -0.57 -34.71 -0.69
N LEU A 244 0.52 -33.96 -0.49
CA LEU A 244 1.45 -34.21 0.61
C LEU A 244 0.88 -33.81 1.96
N VAL A 245 0.11 -32.73 2.03
CA VAL A 245 -0.61 -32.33 3.25
C VAL A 245 -1.68 -33.35 3.59
N GLU A 246 -2.42 -33.86 2.61
CA GLU A 246 -3.38 -34.95 2.83
C GLU A 246 -2.69 -36.23 3.35
N ALA A 247 -1.51 -36.55 2.82
CA ALA A 247 -0.75 -37.74 3.21
C ALA A 247 -0.03 -37.63 4.57
N HIS A 248 0.42 -36.44 4.95
CA HIS A 248 1.34 -36.24 6.08
C HIS A 248 0.85 -35.26 7.16
N GLY A 249 -0.28 -34.58 6.94
CA GLY A 249 -0.84 -33.55 7.82
C GLY A 249 -0.20 -32.17 7.65
N ASP A 250 -0.76 -31.17 8.33
CA ASP A 250 -0.31 -29.78 8.20
C ASP A 250 1.02 -29.47 8.92
N ASN A 251 1.38 -30.26 9.93
CA ASN A 251 2.54 -29.99 10.76
C ASN A 251 3.82 -30.60 10.17
N ARG A 252 4.58 -29.77 9.44
CA ARG A 252 5.89 -30.14 8.84
C ARG A 252 6.97 -30.59 9.84
N THR A 253 6.73 -30.48 11.14
CA THR A 253 7.65 -30.99 12.17
C THR A 253 7.41 -32.46 12.51
N ASP A 254 6.30 -33.04 12.07
CA ASP A 254 5.94 -34.43 12.33
C ASP A 254 6.90 -35.43 11.66
N ARG A 255 7.02 -36.62 12.26
CA ARG A 255 7.92 -37.68 11.77
C ARG A 255 7.62 -38.10 10.33
N ALA A 256 6.36 -38.10 9.92
CA ALA A 256 5.96 -38.46 8.55
C ALA A 256 6.61 -37.53 7.52
N TRP A 257 6.58 -36.22 7.78
CA TRP A 257 7.28 -35.22 6.97
C TRP A 257 8.79 -35.46 6.93
N GLN A 258 9.42 -35.69 8.08
CA GLN A 258 10.88 -35.90 8.14
C GLN A 258 11.33 -37.12 7.32
N VAL A 259 10.54 -38.19 7.29
CA VAL A 259 10.82 -39.38 6.46
C VAL A 259 10.70 -39.02 4.98
N TRP A 260 9.59 -38.39 4.57
CA TRP A 260 9.39 -37.93 3.20
C TRP A 260 10.50 -36.98 2.73
N GLU A 261 10.96 -36.07 3.60
CA GLU A 261 12.03 -35.12 3.30
C GLU A 261 13.34 -35.84 2.96
N LEU A 262 13.70 -36.89 3.72
CA LEU A 262 14.89 -37.69 3.42
C LEU A 262 14.76 -38.45 2.09
N ASP A 263 13.59 -39.00 1.82
CA ASP A 263 13.32 -39.77 0.60
C ASP A 263 13.39 -38.87 -0.65
N ILE A 264 12.74 -37.71 -0.63
CA ILE A 264 12.73 -36.81 -1.80
C ILE A 264 14.10 -36.17 -2.06
N ILE A 265 14.90 -35.91 -1.00
CA ILE A 265 16.28 -35.45 -1.14
C ILE A 265 17.12 -36.51 -1.86
N LYS A 266 17.02 -37.77 -1.41
CA LYS A 266 17.75 -38.89 -2.00
C LYS A 266 17.39 -39.10 -3.47
N ASP A 267 16.09 -38.98 -3.80
CA ASP A 267 15.61 -39.08 -5.17
C ASP A 267 16.15 -37.96 -6.08
N ASP A 268 16.18 -36.71 -5.61
CA ASP A 268 16.74 -35.57 -6.35
C ASP A 268 18.25 -35.73 -6.56
N GLU A 269 18.98 -36.09 -5.51
CA GLU A 269 20.43 -36.30 -5.56
C GLU A 269 20.81 -37.46 -6.50
N ALA A 270 20.03 -38.54 -6.55
CA ALA A 270 20.24 -39.64 -7.49
C ALA A 270 19.97 -39.23 -8.95
N LYS A 271 19.04 -38.31 -9.18
CA LYS A 271 18.61 -37.89 -10.51
C LYS A 271 19.49 -36.80 -11.11
N PHE A 272 19.91 -35.83 -10.30
CA PHE A 272 20.64 -34.63 -10.75
C PHE A 272 22.09 -34.62 -10.25
N VAL A 273 22.82 -35.69 -10.57
CA VAL A 273 24.26 -35.81 -10.28
C VAL A 273 25.05 -34.91 -11.23
N GLY A 274 25.15 -33.62 -10.90
CA GLY A 274 25.83 -32.64 -11.75
C GLY A 274 27.35 -32.86 -11.82
N GLN A 275 27.93 -32.73 -13.02
CA GLN A 275 29.36 -32.47 -13.19
C GLN A 275 29.58 -30.96 -12.98
N ALA A 276 29.89 -30.55 -11.75
CA ALA A 276 29.94 -29.15 -11.35
C ALA A 276 30.84 -28.28 -12.27
N LYS A 277 30.22 -27.46 -13.12
CA LYS A 277 30.78 -26.20 -13.62
C LYS A 277 29.73 -25.11 -13.47
N VAL A 278 29.48 -24.70 -12.23
CA VAL A 278 28.61 -23.56 -11.93
C VAL A 278 29.24 -22.28 -12.47
N GLN A 279 28.97 -21.97 -13.75
CA GLN A 279 29.14 -20.61 -14.24
C GLN A 279 28.02 -19.79 -13.63
N ARG A 280 28.36 -19.07 -12.55
CA ARG A 280 27.47 -18.05 -11.97
C ARG A 280 26.92 -17.23 -13.13
N PRO A 281 25.59 -17.13 -13.32
CA PRO A 281 25.05 -16.26 -14.35
C PRO A 281 25.66 -14.89 -14.10
N ARG A 282 26.51 -14.41 -15.03
CA ARG A 282 27.00 -13.04 -14.99
C ARG A 282 25.74 -12.21 -14.85
N ARG A 283 25.54 -11.57 -13.68
CA ARG A 283 24.50 -10.55 -13.52
C ARG A 283 24.79 -9.59 -14.66
N LYS A 284 24.01 -9.66 -15.75
CA LYS A 284 23.96 -8.56 -16.72
C LYS A 284 23.67 -7.37 -15.84
N GLY A 285 24.60 -6.41 -15.80
CA GLY A 285 24.58 -5.29 -14.85
C GLY A 285 23.15 -4.83 -14.71
N ARG A 286 22.66 -4.83 -13.45
CA ARG A 286 21.30 -4.45 -13.08
C ARG A 286 21.01 -3.21 -13.92
N ASN A 287 20.16 -3.34 -14.93
CA ASN A 287 19.85 -2.24 -15.81
C ASN A 287 18.98 -1.35 -14.92
N THR A 288 19.60 -0.46 -14.15
CA THR A 288 18.96 0.55 -13.35
C THR A 288 18.37 1.54 -14.34
N ARG A 289 17.31 1.10 -15.03
CA ARG A 289 16.34 2.04 -15.57
C ARG A 289 15.71 2.65 -14.34
N ASP A 290 16.20 3.85 -14.03
CA ASP A 290 15.51 4.80 -13.18
C ASP A 290 14.02 4.80 -13.59
N PRO A 291 13.07 4.67 -12.65
CA PRO A 291 11.64 4.73 -12.94
C PRO A 291 11.21 6.00 -13.68
N THR A 292 12.04 7.06 -13.67
CA THR A 292 11.78 8.31 -14.38
C THR A 292 12.08 8.28 -15.88
N GLY A 293 12.73 7.22 -16.40
CA GLY A 293 13.12 7.15 -17.81
C GLY A 293 14.19 8.17 -18.24
N LEU A 294 14.77 8.90 -17.28
CA LEU A 294 15.86 9.83 -17.55
C LEU A 294 17.18 9.06 -17.66
N ILE A 295 17.82 9.17 -18.82
CA ILE A 295 19.21 8.75 -19.00
C ILE A 295 20.07 9.73 -18.22
N VAL A 296 20.42 9.38 -16.97
CA VAL A 296 21.45 10.11 -16.22
C VAL A 296 22.78 9.73 -16.85
N ASN A 297 23.30 10.62 -17.71
CA ASN A 297 24.68 10.49 -18.19
C ASN A 297 25.61 10.65 -16.99
N GLU A 298 26.28 9.56 -16.62
CA GLU A 298 27.32 9.56 -15.61
C GLU A 298 28.39 10.59 -16.03
N PRO A 299 28.71 11.62 -15.21
CA PRO A 299 29.75 12.57 -15.56
C PRO A 299 31.07 11.83 -15.72
N ALA A 300 31.74 12.07 -16.85
CA ALA A 300 33.00 11.44 -17.19
C ALA A 300 33.97 11.52 -16.00
N ARG A 301 34.44 10.36 -15.57
CA ARG A 301 35.47 10.23 -14.53
C ARG A 301 36.65 11.11 -14.94
N PRO A 302 37.08 12.08 -14.14
CA PRO A 302 38.24 12.89 -14.48
C PRO A 302 39.45 11.96 -14.60
N PRO A 303 40.32 12.17 -15.62
CA PRO A 303 41.54 11.40 -15.76
C PRO A 303 42.40 11.59 -14.50
N ASP A 304 42.91 10.48 -13.99
CA ASP A 304 43.70 10.41 -12.76
C ASP A 304 44.86 11.44 -12.81
N ALA A 305 44.96 12.23 -11.73
CA ALA A 305 46.07 13.13 -11.42
C ALA A 305 46.99 12.49 -10.37
#